data_AF-A0A496WKZ9-F1
#
_entry.id   AF-A0A496WKZ9-F1
#
_cell.length_a   1.000
_cell.length_b   1.000
_cell.length_c   1.000
_cell.angle_alpha   90.00
_cell.angle_beta   90.00
_cell.angle_gamma   90.00
#
_symmetry.space_group_name_H-M   'P 1'
#
loop_
_entity.id
_entity.type
_entity.pdbx_description
1 polymer ?
#
loop_
_entity_poly.entity_id
_entity_poly.type
_entity_poly.pdbx_seq_one_letter_code
_entity_poly.pdbx_strand_id
1 'polypeptide(L)'
;MVDLRWPDGWTDADEFYKRYPRKAGKQAAITAWRKLNPNDALIDKIHADLIARVQQGAWCTGQGKSFIPHASTYLNQQRWEDDITPRPEFKKPQDFSLLAAQAQDLTENL
;
A
#
# COMPACT_ATOMS: atom_id res chain seq x y z
N MET A 1 -0.43 23.16 20.37
CA MET A 1 -0.89 21.77 20.15
C MET A 1 -2.11 21.86 19.27
N VAL A 2 -1.95 21.64 17.97
CA VAL A 2 -3.01 21.87 16.99
C VAL A 2 -3.86 20.61 16.93
N ASP A 3 -5.12 20.74 17.33
CA ASP A 3 -6.13 19.71 17.17
C ASP A 3 -6.35 19.53 15.66
N LEU A 4 -5.82 18.45 15.10
CA LEU A 4 -5.90 18.06 13.67
C LEU A 4 -7.34 17.66 13.32
N ARG A 5 -8.23 18.64 13.24
CA ARG A 5 -9.61 18.47 12.80
C ARG A 5 -9.83 19.24 11.51
N TRP A 6 -9.79 18.54 10.38
CA TRP A 6 -10.19 19.10 9.08
C TRP A 6 -11.72 19.39 9.10
N PRO A 7 -12.20 20.45 8.44
CA PRO A 7 -13.62 20.85 8.45
C PRO A 7 -14.62 19.78 7.97
N ASP A 8 -14.16 18.76 7.24
CA ASP A 8 -14.97 17.65 6.74
C ASP A 8 -15.03 16.44 7.70
N GLY A 9 -14.40 16.52 8.88
CA GLY A 9 -14.47 15.50 9.94
C GLY A 9 -13.59 14.25 9.72
N TRP A 10 -12.79 14.20 8.66
CA TRP A 10 -11.82 13.14 8.40
C TRP A 10 -10.52 13.37 9.18
N THR A 11 -9.96 12.30 9.74
CA THR A 11 -8.68 12.33 10.46
C THR A 11 -7.57 11.66 9.65
N ASP A 12 -6.30 12.02 9.88
CA ASP A 12 -5.16 11.36 9.23
C ASP A 12 -5.16 9.83 9.43
N ALA A 13 -5.72 9.37 10.55
CA ALA A 13 -5.91 7.94 10.82
C ALA A 13 -6.89 7.27 9.85
N ASP A 14 -7.99 7.96 9.49
CA ASP A 14 -8.94 7.47 8.48
C ASP A 14 -8.32 7.50 7.08
N GLU A 15 -7.54 8.53 6.79
CA GLU A 15 -6.82 8.68 5.54
C GLU A 15 -5.77 7.57 5.33
N PHE A 16 -4.95 7.31 6.35
CA PHE A 16 -4.03 6.18 6.41
C PHE A 16 -4.78 4.85 6.20
N TYR A 17 -5.87 4.62 6.95
CA TYR A 17 -6.63 3.38 6.83
C TYR A 17 -7.27 3.20 5.45
N LYS A 18 -7.65 4.29 4.78
CA LYS A 18 -8.17 4.28 3.40
C LYS A 18 -7.10 3.85 2.40
N ARG A 19 -5.82 4.19 2.60
CA ARG A 19 -4.70 3.74 1.76
C ARG A 19 -4.26 2.29 2.03
N TYR A 20 -4.40 1.82 3.27
CA TYR A 20 -3.92 0.48 3.65
C TYR A 20 -4.66 -0.64 2.89
N PRO A 21 -3.99 -1.52 2.11
CA PRO A 21 -4.70 -2.45 1.21
C PRO A 21 -5.59 -3.48 1.92
N ARG A 22 -5.16 -3.96 3.10
CA ARG A 22 -5.96 -4.89 3.91
C ARG A 22 -7.00 -4.14 4.75
N LYS A 23 -8.27 -4.30 4.38
CA LYS A 23 -9.41 -3.71 5.11
C LYS A 23 -9.91 -4.61 6.25
N ALA A 24 -9.08 -4.80 7.27
CA ALA A 24 -9.46 -5.55 8.48
C ALA A 24 -8.95 -4.87 9.75
N GLY A 25 -9.79 -4.81 10.80
CA GLY A 25 -9.40 -4.27 12.10
C GLY A 25 -9.25 -2.74 12.16
N LYS A 26 -10.20 -1.98 11.57
CA LYS A 26 -10.16 -0.51 11.51
C LYS A 26 -9.94 0.15 12.87
N GLN A 27 -10.68 -0.26 13.90
CA GLN A 27 -10.60 0.34 15.23
C GLN A 27 -9.20 0.18 15.84
N ALA A 28 -8.62 -1.02 15.73
CA ALA A 28 -7.27 -1.27 16.23
C ALA A 28 -6.21 -0.45 15.48
N ALA A 29 -6.40 -0.23 14.18
CA ALA A 29 -5.52 0.62 13.38
C ALA A 29 -5.59 2.08 13.82
N ILE A 30 -6.80 2.63 14.01
CA ILE A 30 -7.00 3.99 14.50
C ILE A 30 -6.38 4.18 15.88
N THR A 31 -6.59 3.23 16.80
CA THR A 31 -5.99 3.28 18.13
C THR A 31 -4.45 3.26 18.06
N ALA A 32 -3.87 2.40 17.21
CA ALA A 32 -2.42 2.35 17.02
C ALA A 32 -1.87 3.66 16.41
N TRP A 33 -2.56 4.25 15.43
CA TRP A 33 -2.18 5.54 14.83
C TRP A 33 -2.20 6.68 15.84
N ARG A 34 -3.27 6.79 16.63
CA ARG A 34 -3.38 7.80 17.70
C ARG A 34 -2.29 7.63 18.75
N LYS A 35 -1.96 6.39 19.11
CA LYS A 35 -0.85 6.09 20.04
C LYS A 35 0.51 6.48 19.45
N LEU A 36 0.71 6.23 18.16
CA LEU A 36 1.93 6.62 17.44
C LEU A 36 2.10 8.14 17.39
N ASN A 37 0.99 8.89 17.31
CA ASN A 37 0.94 10.35 17.21
C ASN A 37 1.98 10.90 16.20
N PRO A 38 1.92 10.44 14.93
CA PRO A 38 2.95 10.76 13.95
C PRO A 38 2.91 12.25 13.58
N ASN A 39 4.10 12.81 13.31
CA ASN A 39 4.23 14.13 12.69
C ASN A 39 4.19 14.00 11.16
N ASP A 40 4.09 15.13 10.46
CA ASP A 40 3.98 15.17 8.99
C ASP A 40 5.08 14.36 8.27
N ALA A 41 6.33 14.48 8.73
CA ALA A 41 7.45 13.73 8.15
C ALA A 41 7.29 12.21 8.30
N LEU A 42 6.77 11.74 9.44
CA LEU A 42 6.50 10.32 9.67
C LEU A 42 5.28 9.85 8.87
N ILE A 43 4.26 10.69 8.72
CA ILE A 43 3.08 10.41 7.87
C ILE A 43 3.55 10.18 6.42
N ASP A 44 4.39 11.07 5.90
CA ASP A 44 4.95 10.96 4.55
C ASP A 44 5.79 9.69 4.39
N LYS A 45 6.63 9.37 5.38
CA LYS A 45 7.44 8.14 5.37
C LYS A 45 6.57 6.88 5.32
N ILE A 46 5.53 6.82 6.15
CA ILE A 46 4.59 5.70 6.16
C ILE A 46 3.88 5.60 4.81
N HIS A 47 3.37 6.71 4.28
CA HIS A 47 2.68 6.71 2.99
C HIS A 47 3.58 6.24 1.83
N ALA A 48 4.83 6.71 1.78
CA ALA A 48 5.80 6.28 0.79
C ALA A 48 6.09 4.77 0.87
N ASP A 49 6.26 4.22 2.08
CA ASP A 49 6.47 2.79 2.29
C ASP A 49 5.25 1.95 1.85
N LEU A 50 4.02 2.37 2.18
CA LEU A 50 2.80 1.67 1.73
C LEU A 50 2.75 1.55 0.19
N ILE A 51 3.12 2.62 -0.51
CA ILE A 51 3.18 2.65 -1.97
C ILE A 51 4.28 1.72 -2.48
N ALA A 52 5.48 1.83 -1.92
CA ALA A 52 6.63 1.04 -2.33
C ALA A 52 6.38 -0.47 -2.17
N ARG A 53 5.75 -0.90 -1.06
CA ARG A 53 5.42 -2.33 -0.84
C ARG A 53 4.48 -2.89 -1.90
N VAL A 54 3.53 -2.09 -2.39
CA VAL A 54 2.63 -2.52 -3.47
C VAL A 54 3.37 -2.51 -4.80
N GLN A 55 4.14 -1.45 -5.11
CA GLN A 55 4.85 -1.32 -6.39
C GLN A 55 5.94 -2.37 -6.57
N GLN A 56 6.67 -2.70 -5.51
CA GLN A 56 7.73 -3.71 -5.53
C GLN A 56 7.16 -5.14 -5.45
N GLY A 57 5.83 -5.31 -5.34
CA GLY A 57 5.21 -6.63 -5.27
C GLY A 57 5.46 -7.34 -3.94
N ALA A 58 5.79 -6.63 -2.86
CA ALA A 58 5.78 -7.22 -1.52
C ALA A 58 4.35 -7.46 -1.05
N TRP A 59 3.42 -6.59 -1.45
CA TRP A 59 2.00 -6.64 -1.11
C TRP A 59 1.11 -6.65 -2.37
N CYS A 60 -0.05 -7.31 -2.28
CA CYS A 60 -1.04 -7.41 -3.35
C CYS A 60 -2.35 -6.68 -2.99
N THR A 61 -3.00 -6.03 -3.96
CA THR A 61 -4.32 -5.38 -3.79
C THR A 61 -5.51 -6.30 -4.09
N GLY A 62 -5.26 -7.48 -4.67
CA GLY A 62 -6.27 -8.47 -5.05
C GLY A 62 -6.52 -9.53 -3.97
N GLN A 63 -6.65 -10.80 -4.36
CA GLN A 63 -6.91 -11.91 -3.43
C GLN A 63 -5.79 -12.12 -2.39
N GLY A 64 -4.55 -11.70 -2.70
CA GLY A 64 -3.41 -11.79 -1.79
C GLY A 64 -3.42 -10.80 -0.61
N LYS A 65 -4.42 -9.91 -0.49
CA LYS A 65 -4.51 -8.92 0.60
C LYS A 65 -4.60 -9.54 2.00
N SER A 66 -5.00 -10.81 2.10
CA SER A 66 -5.04 -11.59 3.36
C SER A 66 -3.65 -11.98 3.89
N PHE A 67 -2.59 -11.80 3.10
CA PHE A 67 -1.20 -12.02 3.54
C PHE A 67 -0.52 -10.74 4.04
N ILE A 68 -1.12 -9.58 3.81
CA ILE A 68 -0.65 -8.30 4.33
C ILE A 68 -0.92 -8.29 5.84
N PRO A 69 0.02 -7.81 6.69
CA PRO A 69 -0.23 -7.68 8.12
C PRO A 69 -1.44 -6.76 8.39
N HIS A 70 -2.01 -6.85 9.59
CA HIS A 70 -3.01 -5.84 10.00
C HIS A 70 -2.33 -4.47 10.10
N ALA A 71 -3.07 -3.40 9.78
CA ALA A 71 -2.56 -2.04 9.88
C ALA A 71 -2.06 -1.70 11.29
N SER A 72 -2.74 -2.18 12.33
CA SER A 72 -2.26 -2.06 13.72
C SER A 72 -0.92 -2.75 13.96
N THR A 73 -0.71 -3.96 13.42
CA THR A 73 0.57 -4.68 13.51
C THR A 73 1.68 -3.92 12.78
N TYR A 74 1.39 -3.43 11.57
CA TYR A 74 2.31 -2.61 10.79
C TYR A 74 2.78 -1.37 11.55
N LEU A 75 1.84 -0.65 12.19
CA LEU A 75 2.13 0.55 12.97
C LEU A 75 2.90 0.22 14.26
N ASN A 76 2.41 -0.74 15.05
CA ASN A 76 3.01 -1.09 16.35
C ASN A 76 4.44 -1.62 16.21
N GLN A 77 4.78 -2.23 15.08
CA GLN A 77 6.12 -2.78 14.81
C GLN A 77 6.97 -1.84 13.96
N GLN A 78 6.50 -0.63 13.67
CA GLN A 78 7.25 0.35 12.88
C GLN A 78 7.73 -0.20 11.54
N ARG A 79 6.88 -0.98 10.87
CA ARG A 79 7.31 -1.77 9.70
C ARG A 79 7.71 -0.93 8.49
N TRP A 80 7.49 0.37 8.49
CA TRP A 80 8.07 1.28 7.49
C TRP A 80 9.61 1.36 7.57
N GLU A 81 10.22 0.84 8.65
CA GLU A 81 11.68 0.68 8.78
C GLU A 81 12.17 -0.70 8.28
N ASP A 82 11.26 -1.66 8.04
CA ASP A 82 11.63 -2.99 7.57
C ASP A 82 11.96 -2.96 6.07
N ASP A 83 12.95 -3.75 5.65
CA ASP A 83 13.23 -3.96 4.23
C ASP A 83 12.00 -4.48 3.46
N ILE A 84 11.86 -4.00 2.22
CA ILE A 84 10.79 -4.44 1.33
C ILE A 84 11.25 -5.70 0.61
N THR A 85 10.74 -6.85 1.04
CA THR A 85 10.98 -8.12 0.35
C THR A 85 9.92 -8.37 -0.72
N PRO A 86 10.26 -8.29 -2.02
CA PRO A 86 9.31 -8.54 -3.10
C PRO A 86 8.89 -10.01 -3.11
N ARG A 87 7.63 -10.27 -3.46
CA ARG A 87 7.10 -11.62 -3.61
C ARG A 87 6.73 -11.88 -5.07
N PRO A 88 7.33 -12.87 -5.74
CA PRO A 88 7.09 -13.14 -7.16
C PRO A 88 5.60 -13.34 -7.48
N GLU A 89 4.84 -13.95 -6.58
CA GLU A 89 3.41 -14.21 -6.73
C GLU A 89 2.51 -12.97 -6.73
N PHE A 90 3.03 -11.81 -6.28
CA PHE A 90 2.27 -10.55 -6.20
C PHE A 90 2.68 -9.53 -7.26
N LYS A 91 3.67 -9.84 -8.10
CA LYS A 91 3.93 -9.05 -9.30
C LYS A 91 2.70 -9.13 -10.21
N LYS A 92 2.22 -7.98 -10.70
CA LYS A 92 1.21 -7.99 -11.78
C LYS A 92 1.79 -8.81 -12.93
N PRO A 93 1.02 -9.72 -13.57
CA PRO A 93 1.51 -10.42 -14.73
C PRO A 93 1.99 -9.38 -15.74
N GLN A 94 3.24 -9.52 -16.22
CA GLN A 94 3.69 -8.73 -17.36
C GLN A 94 2.73 -9.06 -18.50
N ASP A 95 1.95 -8.08 -18.93
CA ASP A 95 1.03 -8.27 -20.03
C ASP A 95 1.82 -8.25 -21.34
N PHE A 96 2.23 -9.44 -21.79
CA PHE A 96 2.90 -9.62 -23.08
C PHE A 96 1.89 -9.65 -24.25
N SER A 97 0.58 -9.45 -24.04
CA SER A 97 -0.40 -9.43 -25.13
C SER A 97 -0.14 -8.31 -26.14
N LEU A 98 0.57 -7.25 -25.74
CA LEU A 98 1.04 -6.20 -26.65
C LEU A 98 2.16 -6.65 -27.59
N LEU A 99 2.96 -7.66 -27.23
CA LEU A 99 4.04 -8.19 -28.08
C LEU A 99 3.50 -9.16 -29.15
N ALA A 100 2.39 -9.84 -28.89
CA ALA A 100 1.77 -10.73 -29.86
C ALA A 100 1.15 -9.95 -31.04
N ALA A 101 0.60 -8.75 -30.79
CA ALA A 101 0.02 -7.91 -31.84
C ALA A 101 1.06 -7.35 -32.82
N GLN A 102 2.30 -7.12 -32.37
CA GLN A 102 3.37 -6.57 -33.21
C GLN A 102 4.05 -7.60 -34.10
N ALA A 103 3.87 -8.90 -33.85
CA ALA A 103 4.46 -9.96 -34.66
C ALA A 103 3.68 -10.26 -35.95
N GLN A 104 2.40 -9.88 -36.02
CA GLN A 104 1.54 -10.16 -37.18
C GLN A 104 1.74 -9.16 -38.34
N ASP A 105 2.08 -7.91 -38.04
CA ASP A 105 2.34 -6.85 -39.04
C ASP A 105 3.62 -7.08 -39.89
N LEU A 106 4.59 -7.85 -39.37
CA LEU A 106 5.83 -8.16 -40.08
C LEU A 106 5.69 -9.32 -41.07
N THR A 107 4.65 -10.15 -40.92
CA THR A 107 4.38 -11.27 -41.84
C THR A 107 3.49 -10.91 -43.03
N GLU A 108 2.78 -9.77 -43.00
CA GLU A 108 1.92 -9.32 -44.11
C GLU A 108 2.58 -8.29 -45.05
N ASN A 109 3.79 -7.81 -44.74
CA ASN A 109 4.55 -6.87 -45.58
C ASN A 109 5.76 -7.51 -46.30
N LEU A 110 5.73 -8.84 -46.51
CA LEU A 110 6.71 -9.58 -47.32
C LEU A 110 6.11 -10.10 -48.63
#